data_AF-A0A171B386-F1
#
_entry.id   AF-A0A171B386-F1
#
_cell.length_a   1.000
_cell.length_b   1.000
_cell.length_c   1.000
_cell.angle_alpha   90.00
_cell.angle_beta   90.00
_cell.angle_gamma   90.00
#
_symmetry.space_group_name_H-M   'P 1'
#
loop_
_entity.id
_entity.type
_entity.pdbx_description
1 polymer ?
#
loop_
_entity_poly.entity_id
_entity_poly.type
_entity_poly.pdbx_seq_one_letter_code
_entity_poly.pdbx_strand_id
1 'polypeptide(L)'
;STLGSSSVVWFLQHADPLLKVSIIPRGKGLGYAQYLPKEQYLYSKEQLFDRMCMTLGGRVSEEIFFGRITTGAQDDLKKVTQSAYAQVVHYGMNEKVGNVSFDMPKPGEMVFEKPYSENTAQIIDSEVRLLVESAHKYTTKLLKEHKADIEKVAERLLKHEILSREDMVELLGPRPFPEKSTYEDFVEGTGSFEEDTTLPAGLKEWNKERGSESEGTSSQQTPPPPPSASPPPPEQPSPRPSQSSALIKKIFFDNNIK
;
A
#
# COMPACT_ATOMS: atom_id res chain seq x y z
N SER A 1 -5.87 -12.91 -16.82
CA SER A 1 -5.82 -12.07 -15.61
C SER A 1 -4.47 -11.42 -15.32
N THR A 2 -3.44 -12.13 -14.83
CA THR A 2 -2.17 -11.50 -14.39
C THR A 2 -1.48 -10.67 -15.47
N LEU A 3 -1.35 -11.21 -16.69
CA LEU A 3 -0.78 -10.48 -17.83
C LEU A 3 -1.57 -9.20 -18.14
N GLY A 4 -2.90 -9.27 -18.14
CA GLY A 4 -3.76 -8.11 -18.41
C GLY A 4 -3.49 -6.96 -17.46
N SER A 5 -3.43 -7.22 -16.16
CA SER A 5 -3.10 -6.18 -15.18
C SER A 5 -1.68 -5.64 -15.36
N SER A 6 -0.69 -6.49 -15.61
CA SER A 6 0.70 -6.07 -15.82
C SER A 6 0.89 -5.22 -17.08
N SER A 7 0.22 -5.55 -18.18
CA SER A 7 0.25 -4.76 -19.41
C SER A 7 -0.41 -3.40 -19.21
N VAL A 8 -1.52 -3.32 -18.48
CA VAL A 8 -2.14 -2.02 -18.15
C VAL A 8 -1.17 -1.14 -17.36
N VAL A 9 -0.45 -1.70 -16.37
CA VAL A 9 0.54 -0.92 -15.58
C VAL A 9 1.59 -0.25 -16.45
N TRP A 10 2.06 -0.93 -17.50
CA TRP A 10 3.08 -0.40 -18.39
C TRP A 10 2.64 0.91 -19.08
N PHE A 11 1.37 0.99 -19.48
CA PHE A 11 0.82 2.12 -20.23
C PHE A 11 0.07 3.15 -19.39
N LEU A 12 -0.02 2.95 -18.07
CA LEU A 12 -0.59 3.95 -17.16
C LEU A 12 0.50 4.86 -16.60
N GLN A 13 0.20 6.13 -16.40
CA GLN A 13 1.16 7.10 -15.88
C GLN A 13 1.40 6.91 -14.38
N HIS A 14 0.34 6.70 -13.61
CA HIS A 14 0.43 6.71 -12.15
C HIS A 14 0.58 5.34 -11.52
N ALA A 15 0.48 4.26 -12.31
CA ALA A 15 0.60 2.90 -11.83
C ALA A 15 1.97 2.61 -11.21
N ASP A 16 1.97 1.74 -10.20
CA ASP A 16 3.15 1.29 -9.48
C ASP A 16 4.10 0.53 -10.43
N PRO A 17 5.41 0.78 -10.41
CA PRO A 17 6.36 0.10 -11.28
C PRO A 17 6.30 -1.43 -11.12
N LEU A 18 6.27 -2.14 -12.24
CA LEU A 18 6.24 -3.60 -12.29
C LEU A 18 7.66 -4.15 -12.16
N LEU A 19 7.91 -4.98 -11.15
CA LEU A 19 9.21 -5.62 -10.93
C LEU A 19 9.32 -6.96 -11.63
N LYS A 20 8.28 -7.79 -11.51
CA LYS A 20 8.29 -9.17 -11.99
C LYS A 20 6.88 -9.69 -12.22
N VAL A 21 6.71 -10.48 -13.28
CA VAL A 21 5.47 -11.20 -13.59
C VAL A 21 5.77 -12.68 -13.66
N SER A 22 4.88 -13.51 -13.11
CA SER A 22 4.97 -14.95 -13.25
C SER A 22 3.61 -15.60 -13.43
N ILE A 23 3.57 -16.64 -14.26
CA ILE A 23 2.42 -17.53 -14.44
C ILE A 23 2.50 -18.79 -13.57
N ILE A 24 3.52 -18.89 -12.69
CA ILE A 24 3.64 -20.01 -11.77
C ILE A 24 2.57 -19.85 -10.68
N PRO A 25 1.72 -20.87 -10.44
CA PRO A 25 0.68 -20.80 -9.44
C PRO A 25 1.28 -20.64 -8.04
N ARG A 26 0.78 -19.66 -7.28
CA ARG A 26 1.15 -19.43 -5.87
C ARG A 26 -0.11 -19.15 -5.05
N GLY A 27 -0.36 -19.99 -4.05
CA GLY A 27 -1.51 -19.85 -3.17
C GLY A 27 -2.85 -20.00 -3.92
N LYS A 28 -3.75 -19.02 -3.77
CA LYS A 28 -5.09 -19.02 -4.40
C LYS A 28 -5.11 -18.48 -5.84
N GLY A 29 -3.97 -18.03 -6.38
CA GLY A 29 -3.85 -17.43 -7.70
C GLY A 29 -3.11 -18.31 -8.71
N LEU A 30 -3.54 -18.27 -9.97
CA LEU A 30 -2.92 -18.97 -11.10
C LEU A 30 -1.69 -18.24 -11.68
N GLY A 31 -1.27 -17.14 -11.06
CA GLY A 31 -0.10 -16.33 -11.42
C GLY A 31 -0.03 -15.10 -10.52
N TYR A 32 1.13 -14.43 -10.47
CA TYR A 32 1.30 -13.24 -9.64
C TYR A 32 2.15 -12.18 -10.35
N ALA A 33 1.84 -10.93 -10.04
CA ALA A 33 2.62 -9.76 -10.44
C ALA A 33 3.13 -9.07 -9.18
N GLN A 34 4.42 -8.73 -9.19
CA GLN A 34 5.07 -8.00 -8.11
C GLN A 34 5.29 -6.56 -8.54
N TYR A 35 4.74 -5.64 -7.76
CA TYR A 35 4.85 -4.20 -7.96
C TYR A 35 5.77 -3.61 -6.89
N LEU A 36 6.44 -2.51 -7.21
CA LEU A 36 7.16 -1.70 -6.23
C LEU A 36 6.19 -0.66 -5.64
N PRO A 37 5.76 -0.80 -4.39
CA PRO A 37 4.86 0.17 -3.78
C PRO A 37 5.55 1.53 -3.67
N LYS A 38 4.85 2.60 -4.04
CA LYS A 38 5.28 3.96 -3.70
C LYS A 38 4.92 4.24 -2.24
N GLU A 39 5.85 4.74 -1.45
CA GLU A 39 5.55 5.27 -0.11
C GLU A 39 4.81 6.61 -0.24
N GLN A 40 3.52 6.54 -0.58
CA GLN A 40 2.66 7.69 -0.79
C GLN A 40 1.39 7.57 0.05
N TYR A 41 1.16 8.58 0.89
CA TYR A 41 0.01 8.63 1.80
C TYR A 41 -1.18 9.40 1.21
N LEU A 42 -0.94 10.30 0.25
CA LEU A 42 -1.95 11.15 -0.36
C LEU A 42 -2.17 10.74 -1.80
N TYR A 43 -3.36 10.28 -2.17
CA TYR A 43 -3.66 9.88 -3.55
C TYR A 43 -4.52 10.94 -4.26
N SER A 44 -4.17 11.26 -5.50
CA SER A 44 -5.04 12.06 -6.36
C SER A 44 -6.16 11.21 -6.98
N LYS A 45 -7.17 11.87 -7.55
CA LYS A 45 -8.29 11.21 -8.23
C LYS A 45 -7.80 10.37 -9.43
N GLU A 46 -6.86 10.91 -10.20
CA GLU A 46 -6.25 10.26 -11.37
C GLU A 46 -5.46 9.03 -10.95
N GLN A 47 -4.71 9.11 -9.85
CA GLN A 47 -3.95 7.98 -9.32
C GLN A 47 -4.87 6.83 -8.87
N LEU A 48 -5.98 7.14 -8.20
CA LEU A 48 -6.96 6.14 -7.80
C LEU A 48 -7.66 5.53 -9.01
N PHE A 49 -7.98 6.34 -10.02
CA PHE A 49 -8.56 5.87 -11.28
C PHE A 49 -7.61 4.91 -12.01
N ASP A 50 -6.32 5.24 -12.12
CA ASP A 50 -5.30 4.37 -12.71
C ASP A 50 -5.18 3.04 -11.94
N ARG A 51 -5.21 3.07 -10.61
CA ARG A 51 -5.21 1.85 -9.78
C ARG A 51 -6.45 0.98 -10.02
N MET A 52 -7.62 1.59 -10.19
CA MET A 52 -8.84 0.87 -10.59
C MET A 52 -8.69 0.22 -11.96
N CYS A 53 -8.13 0.97 -12.94
CA CYS A 53 -7.89 0.48 -14.29
C CYS A 53 -6.94 -0.73 -14.32
N MET A 54 -5.84 -0.66 -13.56
CA MET A 54 -4.89 -1.77 -13.36
C MET A 54 -5.58 -3.00 -12.79
N THR A 55 -6.39 -2.83 -11.74
CA THR A 55 -7.06 -3.94 -11.05
C THR A 55 -8.11 -4.60 -11.96
N LEU A 56 -8.82 -3.81 -12.77
CA LEU A 56 -9.75 -4.32 -13.79
C LEU A 56 -9.06 -4.96 -15.01
N GLY A 57 -7.76 -4.68 -15.23
CA GLY A 57 -7.00 -5.16 -16.38
C GLY A 57 -7.07 -6.66 -16.59
N GLY A 58 -7.06 -7.45 -15.51
CA GLY A 58 -7.18 -8.90 -15.61
C GLY A 58 -8.52 -9.38 -16.18
N ARG A 59 -9.63 -8.78 -15.72
CA ARG A 59 -10.98 -9.07 -16.20
C ARG A 59 -11.18 -8.64 -17.65
N VAL A 60 -10.73 -7.44 -17.99
CA VAL A 60 -10.87 -6.88 -19.34
C VAL A 60 -10.04 -7.66 -20.35
N SER A 61 -8.83 -8.08 -19.96
CA SER A 61 -7.99 -8.97 -20.78
C SER A 61 -8.71 -10.29 -21.08
N GLU A 62 -9.37 -10.90 -20.09
CA GLU A 62 -10.14 -12.13 -20.34
C GLU A 62 -11.28 -11.94 -21.33
N GLU A 63 -11.99 -10.83 -21.21
CA GLU A 63 -13.09 -10.47 -22.12
C GLU A 63 -12.60 -10.27 -23.56
N ILE A 64 -11.47 -9.56 -23.76
CA ILE A 64 -10.92 -9.26 -25.09
C ILE A 64 -10.35 -10.51 -25.77
N PHE A 65 -9.56 -11.32 -25.05
CA PHE A 65 -8.82 -12.43 -25.64
C PHE A 65 -9.60 -13.75 -25.66
N PHE A 66 -10.38 -14.05 -24.62
CA PHE A 66 -11.11 -15.31 -24.53
C PHE A 66 -12.60 -15.17 -24.86
N GLY A 67 -13.15 -13.96 -24.92
CA GLY A 67 -14.59 -13.72 -25.15
C GLY A 67 -15.50 -14.27 -24.04
N ARG A 68 -14.91 -14.72 -22.93
CA ARG A 68 -15.61 -15.31 -21.79
C ARG A 68 -15.00 -14.79 -20.50
N ILE A 69 -15.85 -14.69 -19.49
CA ILE A 69 -15.50 -14.19 -18.18
C ILE A 69 -15.32 -15.35 -17.20
N THR A 70 -14.31 -15.27 -16.32
CA THR A 70 -14.08 -16.28 -15.28
C THR A 70 -14.36 -15.73 -13.88
N THR A 71 -14.35 -16.63 -12.88
CA THR A 71 -14.43 -16.27 -11.46
C THR A 71 -13.10 -15.76 -10.89
N GLY A 72 -12.01 -15.82 -11.66
CA GLY A 72 -10.67 -15.44 -11.19
C GLY A 72 -10.52 -13.96 -10.83
N ALA A 73 -11.37 -13.09 -11.38
CA ALA A 73 -11.36 -11.65 -11.11
C ALA A 73 -12.24 -11.23 -9.91
N GLN A 74 -12.71 -12.16 -9.08
CA GLN A 74 -13.58 -11.86 -7.94
C GLN A 74 -12.92 -10.88 -6.95
N ASP A 75 -11.67 -11.16 -6.56
CA ASP A 75 -10.94 -10.30 -5.61
C ASP A 75 -10.65 -8.92 -6.20
N ASP A 76 -10.39 -8.86 -7.50
CA ASP A 76 -10.16 -7.60 -8.23
C ASP A 76 -11.42 -6.73 -8.25
N LEU A 77 -12.57 -7.30 -8.57
CA LEU A 77 -13.86 -6.59 -8.55
C LEU A 77 -14.20 -6.08 -7.14
N LYS A 78 -13.91 -6.87 -6.10
CA LYS A 78 -14.10 -6.45 -4.70
C LYS A 78 -13.25 -5.23 -4.37
N LYS A 79 -11.95 -5.25 -4.70
CA LYS A 79 -11.03 -4.12 -4.46
C LYS A 79 -11.45 -2.87 -5.22
N VAL A 80 -11.83 -3.01 -6.49
CA VAL A 80 -12.30 -1.91 -7.34
C VAL A 80 -13.56 -1.28 -6.77
N THR A 81 -14.50 -2.11 -6.31
CA THR A 81 -15.76 -1.64 -5.70
C THR A 81 -15.47 -0.89 -4.41
N GLN A 82 -14.64 -1.44 -3.52
CA GLN A 82 -14.22 -0.77 -2.28
C GLN A 82 -13.53 0.57 -2.55
N SER A 83 -12.65 0.62 -3.55
CA SER A 83 -11.97 1.86 -3.95
C SER A 83 -12.95 2.90 -4.50
N ALA A 84 -13.93 2.49 -5.30
CA ALA A 84 -14.95 3.39 -5.84
C ALA A 84 -15.84 3.97 -4.73
N TYR A 85 -16.31 3.14 -3.79
CA TYR A 85 -17.05 3.63 -2.63
C TYR A 85 -16.19 4.57 -1.78
N ALA A 86 -14.92 4.28 -1.55
CA ALA A 86 -14.05 5.17 -0.80
C ALA A 86 -13.89 6.55 -1.45
N GLN A 87 -13.75 6.59 -2.78
CA GLN A 87 -13.67 7.84 -3.53
C GLN A 87 -14.94 8.68 -3.43
N VAL A 88 -16.10 8.05 -3.55
CA VAL A 88 -17.40 8.75 -3.55
C VAL A 88 -17.85 9.12 -2.14
N VAL A 89 -17.66 8.22 -1.17
CA VAL A 89 -18.26 8.31 0.18
C VAL A 89 -17.30 8.91 1.21
N HIS A 90 -16.01 8.59 1.15
CA HIS A 90 -15.05 9.03 2.17
C HIS A 90 -14.22 10.23 1.73
N TYR A 91 -13.79 10.27 0.47
CA TYR A 91 -12.88 11.29 -0.04
C TYR A 91 -13.60 12.47 -0.70
N GLY A 92 -14.91 12.37 -0.96
CA GLY A 92 -15.67 13.43 -1.62
C GLY A 92 -15.17 13.75 -3.04
N MET A 93 -14.65 12.74 -3.77
CA MET A 93 -14.10 12.90 -5.12
C MET A 93 -15.16 12.86 -6.24
N ASN A 94 -16.43 13.02 -5.87
CA ASN A 94 -17.57 13.00 -6.79
C ASN A 94 -18.32 14.34 -6.78
N GLU A 95 -18.63 14.87 -7.95
CA GLU A 95 -19.28 16.17 -8.12
C GLU A 95 -20.75 16.18 -7.67
N LYS A 96 -21.48 15.06 -7.84
CA LYS A 96 -22.91 14.99 -7.49
C LYS A 96 -23.15 14.80 -5.99
N VAL A 97 -22.30 14.00 -5.35
CA VAL A 97 -22.35 13.81 -3.89
C VAL A 97 -21.74 15.01 -3.17
N GLY A 98 -20.70 15.61 -3.77
CA GLY A 98 -19.98 16.77 -3.24
C GLY A 98 -18.83 16.39 -2.31
N ASN A 99 -18.19 17.41 -1.75
CA ASN A 99 -17.04 17.30 -0.85
C ASN A 99 -17.47 16.93 0.59
N VAL A 100 -18.26 15.88 0.73
CA VAL A 100 -18.73 15.36 2.02
C VAL A 100 -18.09 14.01 2.30
N SER A 101 -17.89 13.71 3.58
CA SER A 101 -17.37 12.43 4.03
C SER A 101 -18.39 11.77 4.95
N PHE A 102 -18.79 10.56 4.60
CA PHE A 102 -19.65 9.73 5.43
C PHE A 102 -18.82 8.62 6.06
N ASP A 103 -18.95 8.44 7.37
CA ASP A 103 -18.29 7.34 8.05
C ASP A 103 -19.10 6.05 7.79
N MET A 104 -18.45 5.05 7.20
CA MET A 104 -19.08 3.77 6.91
C MET A 104 -18.49 2.72 7.85
N PRO A 105 -19.34 1.86 8.44
CA PRO A 105 -18.88 0.84 9.37
C PRO A 105 -17.86 -0.07 8.71
N LYS A 106 -16.80 -0.39 9.47
CA LYS A 106 -15.73 -1.27 9.00
C LYS A 106 -16.25 -2.70 8.82
N PRO A 107 -15.59 -3.53 7.98
CA PRO A 107 -15.95 -4.94 7.86
C PRO A 107 -15.95 -5.64 9.23
N GLY A 108 -17.13 -6.03 9.70
CA GLY A 108 -17.33 -6.68 11.02
C GLY A 108 -18.07 -5.83 12.06
N GLU A 109 -18.28 -4.54 11.80
CA GLU A 109 -19.14 -3.69 12.64
C GLU A 109 -20.61 -3.82 12.22
N MET A 110 -21.51 -3.90 13.19
CA MET A 110 -22.95 -3.94 12.93
C MET A 110 -23.40 -2.58 12.39
N VAL A 111 -23.97 -2.58 11.19
CA VAL A 111 -24.59 -1.40 10.58
C VAL A 111 -25.96 -1.20 11.21
N PHE A 112 -26.11 -0.21 12.09
CA PHE A 112 -27.40 0.10 12.68
C PHE A 112 -28.21 1.05 11.78
N GLU A 113 -27.62 2.14 11.28
CA GLU A 113 -28.25 3.04 10.29
C GLU A 113 -27.17 3.72 9.42
N LYS A 114 -27.48 3.97 8.14
CA LYS A 114 -26.61 4.74 7.23
C LYS A 114 -26.70 6.23 7.58
N PRO A 115 -25.60 6.99 7.58
CA PRO A 115 -25.60 8.42 7.95
C PRO A 115 -26.15 9.35 6.85
N TYR A 116 -26.90 8.83 5.88
CA TYR A 116 -27.44 9.57 4.74
C TYR A 116 -28.80 9.02 4.30
N SER A 117 -29.55 9.87 3.60
CA SER A 117 -30.88 9.52 3.09
C SER A 117 -30.82 8.41 2.03
N GLU A 118 -31.94 7.71 1.83
CA GLU A 118 -32.04 6.69 0.78
C GLU A 118 -31.82 7.28 -0.63
N ASN A 119 -32.25 8.53 -0.85
CA ASN A 119 -31.98 9.23 -2.11
C ASN A 119 -30.46 9.42 -2.34
N THR A 120 -29.72 9.80 -1.29
CA THR A 120 -28.26 9.90 -1.35
C THR A 120 -27.62 8.54 -1.61
N ALA A 121 -28.15 7.47 -1.00
CA ALA A 121 -27.67 6.11 -1.23
C ALA A 121 -27.79 5.70 -2.70
N GLN A 122 -28.94 5.98 -3.33
CA GLN A 122 -29.16 5.71 -4.76
C GLN A 122 -28.19 6.50 -5.66
N ILE A 123 -27.94 7.77 -5.32
CA ILE A 123 -26.96 8.60 -6.05
C ILE A 123 -25.57 7.97 -5.93
N ILE A 124 -25.13 7.63 -4.72
CA ILE A 124 -23.82 6.99 -4.48
C ILE A 124 -23.68 5.71 -5.32
N ASP A 125 -24.66 4.81 -5.28
CA ASP A 125 -24.61 3.55 -6.02
C ASP A 125 -24.56 3.77 -7.54
N SER A 126 -25.29 4.77 -8.04
CA SER A 126 -25.26 5.15 -9.46
C SER A 126 -23.89 5.69 -9.89
N GLU A 127 -23.28 6.54 -9.06
CA GLU A 127 -21.98 7.15 -9.34
C GLU A 127 -20.83 6.15 -9.22
N VAL A 128 -20.90 5.24 -8.25
CA VAL A 128 -19.94 4.12 -8.13
C VAL A 128 -20.00 3.25 -9.38
N ARG A 129 -21.20 2.91 -9.87
CA ARG A 129 -21.36 2.13 -11.10
C ARG A 129 -20.76 2.87 -12.31
N LEU A 130 -21.04 4.16 -12.45
CA LEU A 130 -20.48 4.98 -13.53
C LEU A 130 -18.95 5.07 -13.48
N LEU A 131 -18.38 5.20 -12.28
CA LEU A 131 -16.93 5.25 -12.09
C LEU A 131 -16.27 3.92 -12.50
N VAL A 132 -16.82 2.79 -12.06
CA VAL A 132 -16.31 1.46 -12.41
C VAL A 132 -16.48 1.19 -13.91
N GLU A 133 -17.61 1.58 -14.50
CA GLU A 133 -17.85 1.45 -15.94
C GLU A 133 -16.88 2.32 -16.75
N SER A 134 -16.60 3.53 -16.30
CA SER A 134 -15.62 4.42 -16.94
C SER A 134 -14.22 3.84 -16.90
N ALA A 135 -13.81 3.29 -15.76
CA ALA A 135 -12.53 2.58 -15.63
C ALA A 135 -12.47 1.35 -16.54
N HIS A 136 -13.53 0.53 -16.59
CA HIS A 136 -13.60 -0.64 -17.49
C HIS A 136 -13.50 -0.23 -18.96
N LYS A 137 -14.24 0.81 -19.40
CA LYS A 137 -14.20 1.32 -20.77
C LYS A 137 -12.80 1.84 -21.13
N TYR A 138 -12.18 2.60 -20.23
CA TYR A 138 -10.83 3.13 -20.43
C TYR A 138 -9.81 1.98 -20.58
N THR A 139 -9.82 1.02 -19.64
CA THR A 139 -8.96 -0.17 -19.71
C THR A 139 -9.21 -0.98 -20.98
N THR A 140 -10.46 -1.11 -21.41
CA THR A 140 -10.83 -1.82 -22.65
C THR A 140 -10.23 -1.14 -23.88
N LYS A 141 -10.31 0.20 -23.95
CA LYS A 141 -9.70 0.96 -25.03
C LYS A 141 -8.18 0.77 -25.05
N LEU A 142 -7.54 0.92 -23.89
CA LEU A 142 -6.09 0.79 -23.73
C LEU A 142 -5.58 -0.61 -24.14
N LEU A 143 -6.24 -1.67 -23.67
CA LEU A 143 -5.85 -3.04 -24.01
C LEU A 143 -6.13 -3.41 -25.47
N LYS A 144 -7.13 -2.79 -26.10
CA LYS A 144 -7.38 -2.97 -27.54
C LYS A 144 -6.33 -2.28 -28.40
N GLU A 145 -5.90 -1.08 -28.00
CA GLU A 145 -4.85 -0.32 -28.69
C GLU A 145 -3.51 -1.07 -28.65
N HIS A 146 -3.15 -1.62 -27.50
CA HIS A 146 -1.90 -2.37 -27.29
C HIS A 146 -2.06 -3.89 -27.41
N LYS A 147 -3.08 -4.36 -28.14
CA LYS A 147 -3.39 -5.80 -28.26
C LYS A 147 -2.20 -6.62 -28.76
N ALA A 148 -1.53 -6.14 -29.81
CA ALA A 148 -0.39 -6.83 -30.41
C ALA A 148 0.80 -6.95 -29.43
N ASP A 149 1.00 -5.94 -28.60
CA ASP A 149 2.09 -5.92 -27.63
C ASP A 149 1.82 -6.89 -26.46
N ILE A 150 0.57 -7.00 -26.03
CA ILE A 150 0.15 -7.97 -25.02
C ILE A 150 0.34 -9.40 -25.53
N GLU A 151 0.03 -9.67 -26.80
CA GLU A 151 0.24 -10.98 -27.42
C GLU A 151 1.73 -11.37 -27.42
N LYS A 152 2.64 -10.44 -27.74
CA LYS A 152 4.09 -10.69 -27.65
C LYS A 152 4.53 -11.05 -26.22
N VAL A 153 4.04 -10.32 -25.22
CA VAL A 153 4.38 -10.60 -23.82
C VAL A 153 3.78 -11.94 -23.37
N ALA A 154 2.57 -12.28 -23.82
CA ALA A 154 1.96 -13.58 -23.56
C ALA A 154 2.81 -14.72 -24.13
N GLU A 155 3.25 -14.62 -25.38
CA GLU A 155 4.11 -15.61 -26.02
C GLU A 155 5.45 -15.77 -25.29
N ARG A 156 6.06 -14.67 -24.85
CA ARG A 156 7.30 -14.74 -24.05
C ARG A 156 7.03 -15.40 -22.69
N LEU A 157 5.93 -15.08 -22.00
CA LEU A 157 5.56 -15.71 -20.72
C LEU A 157 5.30 -17.22 -20.84
N LEU A 158 4.78 -17.67 -21.99
CA LEU A 158 4.58 -19.09 -22.24
C LEU A 158 5.91 -19.84 -22.43
N LYS A 159 6.93 -19.16 -22.97
CA LYS A 159 8.30 -19.72 -23.11
C LYS A 159 9.09 -19.61 -21.81
N HIS A 160 8.91 -18.51 -21.09
CA HIS A 160 9.58 -18.21 -19.84
C HIS A 160 8.52 -17.89 -18.79
N GLU A 161 8.31 -18.80 -17.83
CA GLU A 161 7.25 -18.72 -16.82
C GLU A 161 7.33 -17.47 -15.90
N ILE A 162 8.43 -16.72 -16.02
CA ILE A 162 8.77 -15.51 -15.29
C ILE A 162 9.33 -14.49 -16.28
N LEU A 163 8.85 -13.25 -16.20
CA LEU A 163 9.49 -12.09 -16.85
C LEU A 163 9.90 -11.05 -15.80
N SER A 164 11.09 -10.49 -15.98
CA SER A 164 11.55 -9.33 -15.21
C SER A 164 11.19 -8.01 -15.90
N ARG A 165 11.48 -6.90 -15.23
CA ARG A 165 11.31 -5.55 -15.82
C ARG A 165 12.12 -5.40 -17.11
N GLU A 166 13.33 -5.94 -17.16
CA GLU A 166 14.21 -5.85 -18.32
C GLU A 166 13.62 -6.55 -19.54
N ASP A 167 13.03 -7.74 -19.35
CA ASP A 167 12.31 -8.45 -20.42
C ASP A 167 11.12 -7.63 -20.95
N MET A 168 10.41 -6.93 -20.05
CA MET A 168 9.30 -6.06 -20.44
C MET A 168 9.78 -4.86 -21.26
N VAL A 169 10.92 -4.25 -20.89
CA VAL A 169 11.55 -3.16 -21.67
C VAL A 169 12.00 -3.66 -23.05
N GLU A 170 12.54 -4.88 -23.14
CA GLU A 170 12.96 -5.48 -24.41
C GLU A 170 11.76 -5.68 -25.36
N LEU A 171 10.62 -6.13 -24.84
CA LEU A 171 9.43 -6.46 -25.63
C LEU A 171 8.57 -5.24 -25.98
N LEU A 172 8.39 -4.34 -25.02
CA LEU A 172 7.46 -3.20 -25.12
C LEU A 172 8.15 -1.87 -25.40
N GLY A 173 9.49 -1.84 -25.36
CA GLY A 173 10.28 -0.62 -25.37
C GLY A 173 10.30 0.08 -24.00
N PRO A 174 11.02 1.21 -23.87
CA PRO A 174 11.04 1.97 -22.62
C PRO A 174 9.64 2.46 -22.25
N ARG A 175 9.33 2.47 -20.96
CA ARG A 175 8.05 2.99 -20.47
C ARG A 175 7.90 4.46 -20.88
N PRO A 176 6.74 4.88 -21.41
CA PRO A 176 6.54 6.26 -21.89
C PRO A 176 6.42 7.31 -20.77
N PHE A 177 6.47 6.88 -19.50
CA PHE A 177 6.33 7.75 -18.34
C PHE A 177 7.58 7.69 -17.44
N PRO A 178 7.98 8.82 -16.82
CA PRO A 178 9.13 8.84 -15.93
C PRO A 178 8.84 7.99 -14.69
N GLU A 179 9.66 6.96 -14.48
CA GLU A 179 9.68 6.19 -13.24
C GLU A 179 10.72 6.78 -12.29
N LYS A 180 10.32 7.08 -11.06
CA LYS A 180 11.26 7.24 -9.95
C LYS A 180 11.61 5.84 -9.48
N SER A 181 12.73 5.30 -9.95
CA SER A 181 13.14 3.93 -9.66
C SER A 181 14.19 3.85 -8.56
N THR A 182 14.90 4.94 -8.30
CA THR A 182 16.10 4.94 -7.46
C THR A 182 15.82 5.60 -6.12
N TYR A 183 16.42 5.10 -5.04
CA TYR A 183 16.35 5.72 -3.71
C TYR A 183 16.76 7.21 -3.78
N GLU A 184 17.78 7.52 -4.59
CA GLU A 184 18.21 8.88 -4.90
C GLU A 184 17.06 9.74 -5.49
N ASP A 185 16.27 9.23 -6.43
CA ASP A 185 15.12 9.94 -7.04
C ASP A 185 13.97 10.20 -6.03
N PHE A 186 13.88 9.39 -4.98
CA PHE A 186 12.91 9.57 -3.90
C PHE A 186 13.39 10.59 -2.85
N VAL A 187 14.71 10.71 -2.65
CA VAL A 187 15.34 11.56 -1.61
C VAL A 187 15.78 12.92 -2.14
N GLU A 188 15.99 13.09 -3.45
CA GLU A 188 16.33 14.39 -4.07
C GLU A 188 15.28 15.49 -3.76
N GLY A 189 14.02 15.10 -3.53
CA GLY A 189 12.94 16.03 -3.19
C GLY A 189 12.83 16.37 -1.69
N THR A 190 13.50 15.64 -0.80
CA THR A 190 13.39 15.82 0.66
C THR A 190 14.45 16.75 1.26
N GLY A 191 15.23 17.43 0.40
CA GLY A 191 16.32 18.30 0.84
C GLY A 191 17.62 17.52 0.99
N SER A 192 18.67 18.05 0.39
CA SER A 192 20.06 17.66 0.58
C SER A 192 20.38 17.52 2.07
N PHE A 193 21.17 16.51 2.43
CA PHE A 193 21.88 16.35 3.70
C PHE A 193 22.96 17.43 3.92
N GLU A 194 22.61 18.69 3.70
CA GLU A 194 23.33 19.85 4.20
C GLU A 194 22.45 20.53 5.27
N GLU A 195 22.01 19.73 6.25
CA GLU A 195 21.73 20.32 7.55
C GLU A 195 23.10 20.75 8.09
N ASP A 196 23.32 22.05 8.20
CA ASP A 196 24.53 22.65 8.74
C ASP A 196 24.78 22.06 10.14
N THR A 197 25.63 21.03 10.23
CA THR A 197 25.97 20.34 11.48
C THR A 197 26.81 21.20 12.42
N THR A 198 26.89 22.51 12.17
CA THR A 198 27.52 23.45 13.07
C THR A 198 26.66 23.58 14.32
N LEU A 199 27.17 23.02 15.42
CA LEU A 199 26.58 23.14 16.74
C LEU A 199 26.33 24.64 17.07
N PRO A 200 25.13 25.03 17.51
CA PRO A 200 24.86 26.40 17.94
C PRO A 200 25.84 26.79 19.06
N ALA A 201 26.22 28.07 19.11
CA ALA A 201 27.38 28.56 19.87
C ALA A 201 27.43 28.11 21.35
N GLY A 202 26.28 27.83 21.97
CA GLY A 202 26.18 27.35 23.36
C GLY A 202 26.48 25.87 23.60
N LEU A 203 26.68 25.04 22.56
CA LEU A 203 26.90 23.59 22.68
C LEU A 203 28.32 23.13 22.29
N LYS A 204 29.22 24.07 21.98
CA LYS A 204 30.59 23.77 21.54
C LYS A 204 31.46 23.10 22.62
N GLU A 205 31.11 23.24 23.90
CA GLU A 205 31.91 22.72 25.02
C GLU A 205 31.36 21.45 25.67
N TRP A 206 30.33 20.82 25.08
CA TRP A 206 29.74 19.60 25.66
C TRP A 206 30.68 18.38 25.60
N ASN A 207 31.65 18.36 24.68
CA ASN A 207 32.51 17.20 24.42
C ASN A 207 34.00 17.45 24.72
N LYS A 208 34.32 18.23 25.76
CA LYS A 208 35.68 18.23 26.34
C LYS A 208 35.77 17.13 27.38
N GLU A 209 36.55 16.09 27.07
CA GLU A 209 36.93 15.04 28.02
C GLU A 209 37.64 15.65 29.23
N ARG A 210 37.09 15.46 30.44
CA ARG A 210 37.83 15.73 31.68
C ARG A 210 38.81 14.59 31.93
N GLY A 211 40.04 14.74 31.47
CA GLY A 211 41.18 13.92 31.86
C GLY A 211 41.78 14.33 33.20
N SER A 212 41.73 13.41 34.17
CA SER A 212 42.62 13.15 35.33
C SER A 212 43.49 14.26 35.94
N GLU A 213 43.37 14.49 37.26
CA GLU A 213 44.45 14.27 38.25
C GLU A 213 43.96 14.42 39.71
N SER A 214 44.78 13.91 40.64
CA SER A 214 44.45 13.21 41.89
C SER A 214 44.60 14.00 43.21
N GLU A 215 43.97 13.45 44.26
CA GLU A 215 44.28 13.51 45.70
C GLU A 215 44.10 14.82 46.51
N GLY A 216 43.36 14.72 47.63
CA GLY A 216 43.35 15.74 48.69
C GLY A 216 42.11 15.75 49.59
N THR A 217 42.20 15.06 50.72
CA THR A 217 41.27 14.90 51.86
C THR A 217 40.59 16.18 52.39
N SER A 218 39.29 16.13 52.71
CA SER A 218 38.70 16.39 54.05
C SER A 218 37.23 16.84 54.03
N SER A 219 36.37 15.96 54.53
CA SER A 219 35.32 16.14 55.55
C SER A 219 34.38 17.38 55.57
N GLN A 220 33.09 17.05 55.47
CA GLN A 220 31.94 17.56 56.27
C GLN A 220 31.32 18.94 55.97
N GLN A 221 30.11 18.94 55.40
CA GLN A 221 28.82 19.22 56.10
C GLN A 221 27.66 19.38 55.10
N THR A 222 26.57 18.62 55.28
CA THR A 222 25.27 18.78 54.59
C THR A 222 24.46 19.96 55.14
N PRO A 223 23.62 20.60 54.32
CA PRO A 223 22.16 20.55 54.55
C PRO A 223 21.33 20.61 53.23
N PRO A 224 19.98 20.77 53.27
CA PRO A 224 18.91 19.89 53.76
C PRO A 224 18.06 19.31 52.58
N PRO A 225 17.07 18.41 52.82
CA PRO A 225 16.37 17.73 51.72
C PRO A 225 15.25 18.59 51.07
N PRO A 226 15.01 18.44 49.75
CA PRO A 226 13.85 19.02 49.06
C PRO A 226 12.55 18.20 49.29
N PRO A 227 11.36 18.83 49.08
CA PRO A 227 10.07 18.33 49.57
C PRO A 227 9.50 17.12 48.80
N SER A 228 8.62 16.41 49.51
CA SER A 228 7.94 15.16 49.19
C SER A 228 7.30 15.08 47.80
N ALA A 229 7.67 14.05 47.03
CA ALA A 229 6.96 13.61 45.83
C ALA A 229 5.67 12.85 46.21
N SER A 230 4.60 13.14 45.48
CA SER A 230 3.30 12.47 45.55
C SER A 230 3.40 10.97 45.17
N PRO A 231 2.52 10.09 45.69
CA PRO A 231 2.61 8.66 45.44
C PRO A 231 2.28 8.29 43.98
N PRO A 232 2.87 7.21 43.45
CA PRO A 232 2.60 6.74 42.10
C PRO A 232 1.16 6.23 41.93
N PRO A 233 0.58 6.28 40.71
CA PRO A 233 -0.74 5.72 40.45
C PRO A 233 -0.75 4.19 40.62
N PRO A 234 -1.91 3.59 40.97
CA PRO A 234 -2.01 2.17 41.28
C PRO A 234 -1.74 1.29 40.06
N GLU A 235 -0.99 0.22 40.30
CA GLU A 235 -0.60 -0.84 39.37
C GLU A 235 -1.85 -1.53 38.78
N GLN A 236 -2.01 -1.50 37.45
CA GLN A 236 -3.06 -2.27 36.79
C GLN A 236 -2.72 -3.78 36.84
N PRO A 237 -3.68 -4.66 37.14
CA PRO A 237 -3.42 -6.09 37.17
C PRO A 237 -3.07 -6.59 35.78
N SER A 238 -1.93 -7.28 35.68
CA SER A 238 -1.46 -7.96 34.48
C SER A 238 -2.53 -8.97 33.97
N PRO A 239 -2.75 -9.05 32.65
CA PRO A 239 -3.75 -9.96 32.11
C PRO A 239 -3.33 -11.42 32.36
N ARG A 240 -4.25 -12.19 32.98
CA ARG A 240 -4.12 -13.65 33.11
C ARG A 240 -3.90 -14.28 31.73
N PRO A 241 -2.97 -15.23 31.58
CA PRO A 241 -2.81 -15.94 30.32
C PRO A 241 -4.09 -16.72 30.01
N SER A 242 -4.68 -16.45 28.85
CA SER A 242 -5.83 -17.20 28.35
C SER A 242 -5.42 -18.66 28.10
N GLN A 243 -6.28 -19.60 28.50
CA GLN A 243 -6.07 -21.05 28.32
C GLN A 243 -5.97 -21.50 26.85
N SER A 244 -6.01 -20.58 25.89
CA SER A 244 -5.81 -20.86 24.46
C SER A 244 -4.32 -20.85 24.05
N SER A 245 -3.45 -20.20 24.82
CA SER A 245 -2.00 -20.13 24.54
C SER A 245 -1.24 -21.45 24.84
N ALA A 246 -1.77 -22.27 25.75
CA ALA A 246 -1.16 -23.57 26.11
C ALA A 246 -1.45 -24.68 25.07
N LEU A 247 -2.55 -24.58 24.30
CA LEU A 247 -2.89 -25.58 23.28
C LEU A 247 -2.06 -25.40 21.99
N ILE A 248 -1.72 -24.17 21.64
CA ILE A 248 -0.95 -23.87 20.41
C ILE A 248 0.53 -24.21 20.59
N LYS A 249 1.10 -24.05 21.80
CA LYS A 249 2.48 -24.48 22.09
C LYS A 249 2.64 -26.02 22.16
N LYS A 250 1.57 -26.78 22.42
CA LYS A 250 1.60 -28.24 22.43
C LYS A 250 1.55 -28.85 21.03
N ILE A 251 0.85 -28.21 20.09
CA ILE A 251 0.75 -28.68 18.70
C ILE A 251 2.05 -28.43 17.92
N PHE A 252 2.84 -27.39 18.28
CA PHE A 252 4.06 -27.04 17.56
C PHE A 252 5.31 -27.84 17.99
N PHE A 253 5.31 -28.46 19.17
CA PHE A 253 6.48 -29.19 19.70
C PHE A 253 6.42 -30.71 19.49
N ASP A 254 5.25 -31.30 19.21
CA ASP A 254 5.09 -32.77 19.06
C ASP A 254 5.28 -33.29 17.62
N ASN A 255 5.55 -32.43 16.62
CA ASN A 255 5.69 -32.84 15.22
C ASN A 255 7.13 -32.75 14.66
N ASN A 256 8.16 -32.79 15.50
CA ASN A 256 9.55 -32.76 15.03
C ASN A 256 10.48 -33.77 15.72
N ILE A 257 9.99 -34.99 15.98
CA ILE A 257 10.83 -36.15 16.28
C ILE A 257 10.26 -37.41 15.62
N LYS A 258 10.62 -37.65 14.36
CA LYS A 258 11.15 -38.91 13.80
C LYS A 258 11.20 -38.84 12.28
#